data_AF-A0A2I0NYP9-F1
#
_entry.id   AF-A0A2I0NYP9-F1
#
_cell.length_a   1.000
_cell.length_b   1.000
_cell.length_c   1.000
_cell.angle_alpha   90.00
_cell.angle_beta   90.00
_cell.angle_gamma   90.00
#
_symmetry.space_group_name_H-M   'P 1'
#
loop_
_entity.id
_entity.type
_entity.pdbx_description
1 polymer ?
#
loop_
_entity_poly.entity_id
_entity_poly.type
_entity_poly.pdbx_seq_one_letter_code
_entity_poly.pdbx_strand_id
1 'polypeptide(L)' 'PRCGPGVFMGEHNDRASCGKCGYTEFKK' A
#
# COMPACT_ATOMS: atom_id res chain seq x y z
N PRO A 1 0.63 8.46 4.24
CA PRO A 1 0.40 8.00 2.86
C PRO A 1 1.02 8.96 1.81
N ARG A 2 2.25 8.66 1.36
CA ARG A 2 2.97 9.49 0.37
C ARG A 2 2.30 9.55 -1.02
N CYS A 3 1.30 8.72 -1.27
CA CYS A 3 0.75 8.51 -2.61
C CYS A 3 -0.36 9.52 -3.04
N GLY A 4 -0.84 10.40 -2.15
CA GLY A 4 -1.93 11.34 -2.46
C GLY A 4 -3.31 10.67 -2.60
N PRO A 5 -4.42 11.44 -2.65
CA PRO A 5 -5.77 10.89 -2.82
C PRO A 5 -5.93 10.25 -4.21
N GLY A 6 -6.55 9.06 -4.26
CA GLY A 6 -6.77 8.30 -5.49
C GLY A 6 -5.75 7.19 -5.77
N VAL A 7 -4.75 6.99 -4.89
CA VAL A 7 -3.85 5.84 -4.99
C VAL A 7 -4.30 4.74 -4.06
N PHE A 8 -4.69 3.63 -4.66
CA PHE A 8 -5.08 2.41 -3.97
C PHE A 8 -3.83 1.60 -3.61
N MET A 9 -3.82 1.07 -2.38
CA MET A 9 -2.83 0.06 -2.00
C MET A 9 -3.34 -1.30 -2.43
N GLY A 10 -2.47 -2.10 -3.04
CA GLY A 10 -2.75 -3.49 -3.35
C GLY A 10 -2.86 -4.27 -2.05
N GLU A 11 -4.02 -4.85 -1.80
CA GLU A 11 -4.30 -5.62 -0.61
C GLU A 11 -3.88 -7.08 -0.84
N HIS A 12 -2.93 -7.55 -0.04
CA HIS A 12 -2.51 -8.94 0.04
C HIS A 12 -2.85 -9.48 1.43
N ASN A 13 -2.86 -10.82 1.56
CA ASN A 13 -3.23 -11.50 2.80
C ASN A 13 -2.36 -11.10 4.00
N ASP A 14 -1.08 -10.81 3.75
CA ASP A 14 -0.06 -10.50 4.75
C ASP A 14 0.35 -9.01 4.76
N ARG A 15 -0.05 -8.25 3.73
CA ARG A 15 0.43 -6.87 3.54
C ARG A 15 -0.43 -6.04 2.61
N ALA A 16 -0.45 -4.73 2.81
CA ALA A 16 -0.90 -3.76 1.83
C ALA A 16 0.32 -3.10 1.17
N SER A 17 0.35 -2.98 -0.16
CA SER A 17 1.48 -2.38 -0.89
C SER A 17 1.04 -1.24 -1.83
N CYS A 18 1.62 -0.04 -1.71
CA CYS A 18 1.42 1.07 -2.65
C CYS A 18 2.39 0.87 -3.83
N GLY A 19 1.86 0.45 -4.99
CA GLY A 19 2.65 0.31 -6.22
C GLY A 19 3.27 1.60 -6.76
N LYS A 20 2.80 2.77 -6.30
CA LYS A 20 3.29 4.08 -6.76
C LYS A 20 4.57 4.56 -6.05
N CYS A 21 4.75 4.21 -4.77
CA CYS A 21 5.90 4.67 -3.98
C CYS A 21 6.68 3.54 -3.30
N GLY A 22 6.26 2.28 -3.48
CA GLY A 22 6.87 1.11 -2.86
C GLY A 22 6.57 0.95 -1.36
N TYR A 23 5.69 1.78 -0.79
CA TYR A 23 5.32 1.67 0.61
C TYR A 23 4.56 0.37 0.86
N THR A 24 4.98 -0.40 1.86
CA THR A 24 4.35 -1.68 2.19
C THR A 24 4.04 -1.70 3.69
N GLU A 25 2.79 -1.95 4.04
CA GLU A 25 2.30 -2.16 5.39
C GLU A 25 2.02 -3.65 5.59
N PHE A 26 2.70 -4.29 6.52
CA PHE A 26 2.43 -5.68 6.85
C PHE A 26 1.31 -5.73 7.90
N LYS A 27 0.25 -6.48 7.60
CA LYS A 27 -0.83 -6.73 8.58
C LYS A 27 -0.32 -7.83 9.51
N LYS A 28 -0.21 -7.51 10.80
CA LYS A 28 0.25 -8.45 11.83
C LYS A 28 -0.87 -9.38 12.27
#